data_AF-A0A7S0Q2P7-F1
#
_entry.id   AF-A0A7S0Q2P7-F1
#
_cell.length_a   1.000
_cell.length_b   1.000
_cell.length_c   1.000
_cell.angle_alpha   90.00
_cell.angle_beta   90.00
_cell.angle_gamma   90.00
#
_symmetry.space_group_name_H-M   'P 1'
#
loop_
_entity.id
_entity.type
_entity.pdbx_description
1 polymer ?
#
loop_
_entity_poly.entity_id
_entity_poly.type
_entity_poly.pdbx_seq_one_letter_code
_entity_poly.pdbx_strand_id
1 'polypeptide(L)'
;MCAQEEGEVRGGILADEMGMGKTLQTIALLLAHKDIRPPPNCSKSAKSAKTAKSAKTLPASDSNSDQAKRARGGTLVIVPVIALIQWRTEIIKWTAPDTLSIYIYHGSKREGLVNKLAQYDVVLTTYSTLEYDYRIAQAPAQVHCSYCNKSFKNDQKLAFHNRWFCGPNAKRSSAQSKTQKKKKSKQAMAKFKNFMLPEGAVDDDDDDD
;
A
#
# COMPACT_ATOMS: atom_id res chain seq x y z
N MET A 1 -27.42 28.27 -9.38
CA MET A 1 -26.74 27.11 -8.78
C MET A 1 -25.97 26.30 -9.82
N CYS A 2 -26.52 25.98 -11.00
CA CYS A 2 -25.77 25.22 -12.04
C CYS A 2 -24.47 25.89 -12.54
N ALA A 3 -24.40 27.24 -12.57
CA ALA A 3 -23.19 27.96 -12.99
C ALA A 3 -22.00 27.82 -12.01
N GLN A 4 -22.23 27.42 -10.75
CA GLN A 4 -21.16 27.13 -9.78
C GLN A 4 -20.57 25.73 -9.96
N GLU A 5 -21.21 24.86 -10.75
CA GLU A 5 -20.75 23.48 -10.98
C GLU A 5 -19.79 23.36 -12.18
N GLU A 6 -19.69 24.40 -13.02
CA GLU A 6 -18.81 24.45 -14.20
C GLU A 6 -17.40 25.00 -13.87
N GLY A 7 -16.86 24.63 -12.71
CA GLY A 7 -15.47 24.93 -12.34
C GLY A 7 -14.47 23.96 -12.98
N GLU A 8 -13.22 24.40 -13.13
CA GLU A 8 -12.10 23.53 -13.54
C GLU A 8 -11.88 22.37 -12.55
N VAL A 9 -12.20 22.60 -11.27
CA VAL A 9 -12.07 21.64 -10.19
C VAL A 9 -13.39 20.92 -9.94
N ARG A 10 -13.36 19.59 -9.90
CA ARG A 10 -14.51 18.76 -9.54
C ARG A 10 -14.64 18.59 -8.03
N GLY A 11 -15.86 18.68 -7.52
CA GLY A 11 -16.19 18.47 -6.11
C GLY A 11 -16.46 19.78 -5.35
N GLY A 12 -16.55 19.69 -4.03
CA GLY A 12 -16.87 20.84 -3.17
C GLY A 12 -16.78 20.50 -1.69
N ILE A 13 -17.01 21.50 -0.84
CA ILE A 13 -17.05 21.36 0.63
C ILE A 13 -18.51 21.34 1.06
N LEU A 14 -18.91 20.28 1.77
CA LEU A 14 -20.22 20.16 2.39
C LEU A 14 -20.11 20.48 3.89
N ALA A 15 -20.53 21.69 4.28
CA ALA A 15 -20.35 22.25 5.61
C ALA A 15 -21.68 22.43 6.38
N ASP A 16 -22.51 21.40 6.34
CA ASP A 16 -23.80 21.36 7.01
C ASP A 16 -23.69 21.16 8.53
N GLU A 17 -24.67 21.65 9.30
CA GLU A 17 -24.85 21.37 10.73
C GLU A 17 -24.83 19.86 11.05
N MET A 18 -24.31 19.51 12.22
CA MET A 18 -24.29 18.14 12.71
C MET A 18 -25.72 17.62 12.86
N GLY A 19 -26.01 16.45 12.27
CA GLY A 19 -27.36 15.87 12.28
C GLY A 19 -28.14 16.02 10.96
N MET A 20 -27.71 16.89 10.03
CA MET A 20 -28.41 17.07 8.74
C MET A 20 -28.18 15.93 7.71
N GLY A 21 -27.69 14.76 8.14
CA GLY A 21 -27.60 13.59 7.27
C GLY A 21 -26.49 13.61 6.21
N LYS A 22 -25.41 14.39 6.41
CA LYS A 22 -24.25 14.44 5.50
C LYS A 22 -23.73 13.07 5.04
N THR A 23 -23.69 12.10 5.95
CA THR A 23 -23.28 10.72 5.63
C THR A 23 -24.23 10.09 4.61
N LEU A 24 -25.54 10.22 4.82
CA LEU A 24 -26.55 9.67 3.93
C LEU A 24 -26.57 10.37 2.56
N GLN A 25 -26.40 11.70 2.55
CA GLN A 25 -26.22 12.47 1.31
C GLN A 25 -25.00 11.96 0.53
N THR A 26 -23.89 11.67 1.22
CA THR A 26 -22.69 11.10 0.59
C THR A 26 -22.95 9.68 0.06
N ILE A 27 -23.68 8.84 0.79
CA ILE A 27 -24.05 7.49 0.33
C ILE A 27 -24.94 7.57 -0.92
N ALA A 28 -25.91 8.47 -0.94
CA ALA A 28 -26.76 8.71 -2.11
C ALA A 28 -25.92 9.13 -3.33
N LEU A 29 -24.92 10.01 -3.13
CA LEU A 29 -23.96 10.40 -4.17
C LEU A 29 -23.15 9.20 -4.68
N LEU A 30 -22.67 8.34 -3.79
CA LEU A 30 -21.94 7.12 -4.16
C LEU A 30 -22.79 6.19 -5.03
N LEU A 31 -24.07 6.04 -4.71
CA LEU A 31 -25.01 5.24 -5.50
C LEU A 31 -25.27 5.87 -6.87
N ALA A 32 -25.53 7.17 -6.93
CA ALA A 32 -25.78 7.88 -8.18
C ALA A 32 -24.63 7.79 -9.19
N HIS A 33 -23.38 7.71 -8.69
CA HIS A 33 -22.19 7.58 -9.53
C HIS A 33 -21.70 6.14 -9.74
N LYS A 34 -22.39 5.13 -9.19
CA LYS A 34 -21.99 3.73 -9.33
C LYS A 34 -22.05 3.27 -10.79
N ASP A 35 -23.15 3.57 -11.48
CA ASP A 35 -23.43 3.05 -12.84
C ASP A 35 -22.65 3.77 -13.95
N ILE A 36 -22.11 4.95 -13.65
CA ILE A 36 -21.26 5.72 -14.58
C ILE A 36 -19.85 5.12 -14.65
N ARG A 37 -19.47 4.29 -13.67
CA ARG A 37 -18.15 3.67 -13.63
C ARG A 37 -18.15 2.39 -14.47
N PRO A 38 -17.42 2.33 -15.60
CA PRO A 38 -17.19 1.06 -16.25
C PRO A 38 -16.42 0.14 -15.29
N PRO A 39 -16.75 -1.16 -15.25
CA PRO A 39 -16.14 -2.10 -14.30
C PRO A 39 -14.61 -2.09 -14.44
N PRO A 40 -13.86 -2.28 -13.32
CA PRO A 40 -12.39 -2.16 -13.26
C PRO A 40 -11.62 -3.14 -14.16
N ASN A 41 -12.32 -4.04 -14.85
CA ASN A 41 -11.82 -5.16 -15.61
C ASN A 41 -12.56 -5.33 -16.95
N CYS A 42 -12.52 -4.32 -17.82
CA CYS A 42 -12.79 -4.53 -19.25
C CYS A 42 -11.58 -4.09 -20.10
N SER A 43 -10.55 -4.94 -20.12
CA SER A 43 -9.52 -4.91 -21.17
C SER A 43 -9.68 -6.05 -22.19
N LYS A 44 -10.80 -6.79 -22.16
CA LYS A 44 -11.15 -7.80 -23.17
C LYS A 44 -12.67 -7.90 -23.36
N SER A 45 -13.25 -7.04 -24.19
CA SER A 45 -14.32 -7.37 -25.14
C SER A 45 -14.74 -6.10 -25.89
N ALA A 46 -13.92 -5.70 -26.86
CA ALA A 46 -14.40 -4.87 -27.95
C ALA A 46 -14.98 -5.81 -29.02
N LYS A 47 -16.20 -6.35 -28.83
CA LYS A 47 -17.04 -6.89 -29.91
C LYS A 47 -18.53 -6.76 -29.58
N SER A 48 -19.24 -6.04 -30.44
CA SER A 48 -20.70 -5.91 -30.56
C SER A 48 -21.36 -5.03 -29.47
N ALA A 49 -22.04 -3.91 -29.77
CA ALA A 49 -22.97 -3.69 -30.87
C ALA A 49 -22.90 -2.24 -31.42
N LYS A 50 -22.96 -2.16 -32.76
CA LYS A 50 -23.37 -0.99 -33.54
C LYS A 50 -24.78 -0.57 -33.07
N THR A 51 -25.13 0.70 -32.87
CA THR A 51 -25.69 1.68 -33.85
C THR A 51 -26.08 2.88 -32.95
N ALA A 52 -25.70 4.16 -33.13
CA ALA A 52 -26.02 5.05 -34.23
C ALA A 52 -25.23 6.39 -34.11
N LYS A 53 -24.64 6.80 -35.24
CA LYS A 53 -24.52 8.16 -35.83
C LYS A 53 -24.39 9.43 -34.96
N SER A 54 -23.29 10.16 -35.24
CA SER A 54 -23.13 11.64 -35.30
C SER A 54 -23.10 12.39 -33.96
N ALA A 55 -22.14 13.27 -33.62
CA ALA A 55 -21.36 14.18 -34.44
C ALA A 55 -20.04 14.64 -33.76
N LYS A 56 -18.98 14.74 -34.59
CA LYS A 56 -17.98 15.84 -34.68
C LYS A 56 -17.00 16.13 -33.50
N THR A 57 -15.78 15.60 -33.66
CA THR A 57 -14.42 16.24 -33.59
C THR A 57 -14.22 17.41 -32.60
N LEU A 58 -13.25 17.36 -31.67
CA LEU A 58 -11.82 17.60 -31.94
C LEU A 58 -10.85 16.87 -30.98
N PRO A 59 -9.64 16.51 -31.44
CA PRO A 59 -8.57 15.90 -30.66
C PRO A 59 -7.59 16.95 -30.14
N ALA A 60 -7.15 16.83 -28.89
CA ALA A 60 -5.94 17.48 -28.41
C ALA A 60 -5.02 16.39 -27.89
N SER A 61 -4.04 16.06 -28.73
CA SER A 61 -2.83 15.35 -28.34
C SER A 61 -2.18 16.07 -27.17
N ASP A 62 -1.70 15.33 -26.17
CA ASP A 62 -0.35 15.56 -25.69
C ASP A 62 0.23 14.28 -25.08
N SER A 63 1.41 13.98 -25.61
CA SER A 63 2.29 12.86 -25.36
C SER A 63 2.85 12.87 -23.94
N ASN A 64 2.57 11.83 -23.15
CA ASN A 64 3.59 11.26 -22.28
C ASN A 64 3.32 9.78 -21.98
N SER A 65 4.16 8.93 -22.55
CA SER A 65 4.06 7.47 -22.60
C SER A 65 4.55 6.78 -21.32
N ASP A 66 4.03 7.18 -20.16
CA ASP A 66 4.30 6.51 -18.85
C ASP A 66 3.10 6.59 -17.89
N GLN A 67 1.89 6.78 -18.41
CA GLN A 67 0.68 6.66 -17.60
C GLN A 67 0.35 5.17 -17.44
N ALA A 68 1.09 4.48 -16.56
CA ALA A 68 0.75 3.15 -16.06
C ALA A 68 -0.76 3.12 -15.85
N LYS A 69 -1.47 2.22 -16.56
CA LYS A 69 -2.92 2.05 -16.53
C LYS A 69 -3.41 2.08 -15.08
N ARG A 70 -3.79 3.27 -14.60
CA ARG A 70 -4.29 3.43 -13.24
C ARG A 70 -5.55 2.58 -13.19
N ALA A 71 -5.53 1.54 -12.34
CA ALA A 71 -6.73 0.75 -12.12
C ALA A 71 -7.85 1.71 -11.75
N ARG A 72 -8.94 1.70 -12.53
CA ARG A 72 -10.12 2.51 -12.23
C ARG A 72 -10.68 1.97 -10.91
N GLY A 73 -10.39 2.64 -9.80
CA GLY A 73 -10.79 2.21 -8.47
C GLY A 73 -12.15 2.77 -8.04
N GLY A 74 -12.60 2.34 -6.87
CA GLY A 74 -13.76 2.89 -6.17
C GLY A 74 -13.48 4.23 -5.48
N THR A 75 -14.36 4.60 -4.56
CA THR A 75 -14.27 5.83 -3.76
C THR A 75 -13.53 5.56 -2.46
N LEU A 76 -12.49 6.35 -2.18
CA LEU A 76 -11.77 6.32 -0.90
C LEU A 76 -12.43 7.30 0.07
N VAL A 77 -12.81 6.81 1.24
CA VAL A 77 -13.41 7.61 2.31
C VAL A 77 -12.47 7.57 3.52
N ILE A 78 -12.00 8.75 3.95
CA ILE A 78 -11.06 8.90 5.05
C ILE A 78 -11.82 9.45 6.26
N VAL A 79 -11.84 8.70 7.36
CA VAL A 79 -12.61 9.04 8.56
C VAL A 79 -11.81 8.74 9.84
N PRO A 80 -12.16 9.33 10.99
CA PRO A 80 -11.64 8.88 12.28
C PRO A 80 -11.91 7.39 12.53
N VAL A 81 -11.06 6.72 13.32
CA VAL A 81 -11.15 5.25 13.56
C VAL A 81 -12.54 4.83 14.02
N ILE A 82 -13.13 5.57 14.96
CA ILE A 82 -14.48 5.31 15.50
C ILE A 82 -15.58 5.38 14.43
N ALA A 83 -15.40 6.22 13.42
CA ALA A 83 -16.37 6.44 12.37
C ALA A 83 -16.31 5.36 11.28
N LEU A 84 -15.25 4.54 11.20
CA LEU A 84 -15.16 3.46 10.20
C LEU A 84 -16.34 2.48 10.29
N ILE A 85 -16.59 1.98 11.50
CA ILE A 85 -17.66 1.01 11.72
C ILE A 85 -19.02 1.67 11.54
N GLN A 86 -19.18 2.91 12.01
CA GLN A 86 -20.41 3.67 11.81
C GLN A 86 -20.72 3.87 10.33
N TRP A 87 -19.75 4.31 9.51
CA TRP A 87 -19.92 4.46 8.06
C TRP A 87 -20.29 3.14 7.40
N ARG A 88 -19.62 2.04 7.77
CA ARG A 88 -19.98 0.71 7.25
C ARG A 88 -21.42 0.33 7.59
N THR A 89 -21.84 0.52 8.84
CA THR A 89 -23.20 0.20 9.28
C THR A 89 -24.23 1.07 8.58
N GLU A 90 -23.99 2.37 8.44
CA GLU A 90 -24.89 3.29 7.71
C GLU A 90 -25.02 2.87 6.24
N ILE A 91 -23.92 2.53 5.56
CA ILE A 91 -23.99 2.05 4.16
C ILE A 91 -24.81 0.76 4.08
N ILE A 92 -24.54 -0.23 4.93
CA ILE A 92 -25.28 -1.51 4.91
C ILE A 92 -26.76 -1.31 5.24
N LYS A 93 -27.08 -0.40 6.17
CA LYS A 93 -28.44 -0.12 6.62
C LYS A 93 -29.30 0.57 5.54
N TRP A 94 -28.71 1.53 4.82
CA TRP A 94 -29.45 2.38 3.88
C TRP A 94 -29.28 1.99 2.41
N THR A 95 -28.55 0.91 2.11
CA THR A 95 -28.42 0.37 0.76
C THR A 95 -28.99 -1.04 0.69
N ALA A 96 -29.49 -1.44 -0.49
CA ALA A 96 -29.91 -2.82 -0.68
C ALA A 96 -28.69 -3.76 -0.57
N PRO A 97 -28.88 -5.01 -0.08
CA PRO A 97 -27.80 -5.98 0.01
C PRO A 97 -27.03 -6.11 -1.31
N ASP A 98 -25.70 -6.29 -1.21
CA ASP A 98 -24.78 -6.44 -2.35
C ASP A 98 -24.76 -5.28 -3.37
N THR A 99 -25.33 -4.12 -3.02
CA THR A 99 -25.30 -2.94 -3.89
C THR A 99 -23.94 -2.25 -3.90
N LEU A 100 -23.22 -2.20 -2.79
CA LEU A 100 -21.90 -1.58 -2.72
C LEU A 100 -20.91 -2.53 -2.07
N SER A 101 -19.79 -2.78 -2.75
CA SER A 101 -18.68 -3.54 -2.19
C SER A 101 -17.82 -2.63 -1.31
N ILE A 102 -17.74 -2.94 -0.02
CA ILE A 102 -17.07 -2.11 1.00
C ILE A 102 -15.84 -2.84 1.55
N TYR A 103 -14.71 -2.16 1.60
CA TYR A 103 -13.49 -2.66 2.22
C TYR A 103 -12.98 -1.72 3.30
N ILE A 104 -12.76 -2.25 4.51
CA ILE A 104 -12.11 -1.50 5.59
C ILE A 104 -10.61 -1.73 5.50
N TYR A 105 -9.89 -0.68 5.12
CA TYR A 105 -8.44 -0.66 5.07
C TYR A 105 -7.88 -0.07 6.37
N HIS A 106 -7.73 -0.92 7.39
CA HIS A 106 -7.19 -0.52 8.69
C HIS A 106 -6.54 -1.70 9.44
N GLY A 107 -5.60 -1.40 10.33
CA GLY A 107 -4.95 -2.37 11.21
C GLY A 107 -3.90 -3.26 10.53
N SER A 108 -3.69 -4.44 11.11
CA SER A 108 -2.66 -5.40 10.66
C SER A 108 -3.07 -6.22 9.44
N LYS A 109 -4.37 -6.25 9.09
CA LYS A 109 -4.95 -6.99 7.96
C LYS A 109 -4.89 -6.22 6.62
N ARG A 110 -3.97 -5.25 6.52
CA ARG A 110 -3.76 -4.43 5.32
C ARG A 110 -2.92 -5.20 4.31
N GLU A 111 -3.58 -5.94 3.43
CA GLU A 111 -2.92 -6.55 2.27
C GLU A 111 -2.73 -5.47 1.19
N GLY A 112 -1.50 -4.95 1.07
CA GLY A 112 -1.12 -3.79 0.27
C GLY A 112 -1.12 -3.97 -1.26
N LEU A 113 -2.10 -4.69 -1.82
CA LEU A 113 -2.25 -4.83 -3.26
C LEU A 113 -3.20 -3.73 -3.76
N VAL A 114 -2.67 -2.74 -4.47
CA VAL A 114 -3.45 -1.70 -5.17
C VAL A 114 -4.55 -2.32 -6.03
N ASN A 115 -4.26 -3.48 -6.64
CA ASN A 115 -5.21 -4.25 -7.45
C ASN A 115 -6.38 -4.83 -6.64
N LYS A 116 -6.17 -5.14 -5.35
CA LYS A 116 -7.23 -5.61 -4.45
C LYS A 116 -8.14 -4.45 -4.04
N LEU A 117 -7.55 -3.30 -3.70
CA LEU A 117 -8.32 -2.09 -3.37
C LEU A 117 -9.20 -1.62 -4.53
N ALA A 118 -8.69 -1.73 -5.76
CA ALA A 118 -9.43 -1.32 -6.97
C ALA A 118 -10.67 -2.19 -7.28
N GLN A 119 -10.83 -3.35 -6.64
CA GLN A 119 -12.00 -4.22 -6.84
C GLN A 119 -13.21 -3.77 -6.03
N TYR A 120 -13.03 -2.90 -5.04
CA TYR A 120 -14.10 -2.45 -4.16
C TYR A 120 -14.64 -1.08 -4.59
N ASP A 121 -15.95 -0.87 -4.41
CA ASP A 121 -16.64 0.38 -4.70
C ASP A 121 -16.34 1.47 -3.68
N VAL A 122 -16.18 1.08 -2.42
CA VAL A 122 -15.90 1.97 -1.29
C VAL A 122 -14.77 1.39 -0.44
N VAL A 123 -13.71 2.17 -0.25
CA VAL A 123 -12.61 1.85 0.66
C VAL A 123 -12.65 2.82 1.83
N LEU A 124 -12.80 2.30 3.04
CA LEU A 124 -12.80 3.06 4.29
C LEU A 124 -11.43 2.98 4.95
N THR A 125 -10.80 4.13 5.21
CA THR A 125 -9.49 4.22 5.86
C THR A 125 -9.46 5.34 6.90
N THR A 126 -8.37 5.43 7.66
CA THR A 126 -8.14 6.47 8.65
C THR A 126 -7.00 7.38 8.25
N TYR A 127 -7.00 8.60 8.79
CA TYR A 127 -5.91 9.55 8.62
C TYR A 127 -4.55 8.97 9.03
N SER A 128 -4.48 8.27 10.16
CA SER A 128 -3.25 7.63 10.63
C SER A 128 -2.74 6.52 9.71
N THR A 129 -3.66 5.73 9.14
CA THR A 129 -3.31 4.66 8.20
C THR A 129 -2.75 5.26 6.90
N LEU A 130 -3.40 6.32 6.41
CA LEU A 130 -2.97 7.02 5.21
C LEU A 130 -1.62 7.71 5.39
N GLU A 131 -1.39 8.37 6.53
CA GLU A 131 -0.10 9.00 6.86
C GLU A 131 1.05 7.99 6.90
N TYR A 132 0.83 6.83 7.55
CA TYR A 132 1.80 5.76 7.58
C TYR A 132 2.14 5.24 6.17
N ASP A 133 1.13 4.99 5.35
CA ASP A 133 1.33 4.49 3.99
C ASP A 133 1.98 5.51 3.08
N TYR A 134 1.62 6.79 3.24
CA TYR A 134 2.27 7.89 2.54
C TYR A 134 3.76 7.95 2.86
N ARG A 135 4.15 7.78 4.13
CA ARG A 135 5.56 7.73 4.53
C ARG A 135 6.31 6.54 3.95
N ILE A 136 5.65 5.39 3.80
CA ILE A 136 6.24 4.22 3.14
C ILE A 136 6.40 4.49 1.64
N ALA A 137 5.36 5.01 1.00
CA ALA A 137 5.38 5.31 -0.43
C ALA A 137 6.41 6.37 -0.80
N GLN A 138 6.66 7.34 0.09
CA GLN A 138 7.71 8.35 -0.07
C GLN A 138 9.08 7.91 0.45
N ALA A 139 9.19 6.75 1.09
CA ALA A 139 10.48 6.28 1.55
C ALA A 139 11.40 6.11 0.32
N PRO A 140 12.61 6.72 0.34
CA PRO A 140 13.55 6.56 -0.76
C PRO A 140 13.80 5.07 -1.03
N ALA A 141 13.90 4.73 -2.32
CA ALA A 141 14.19 3.36 -2.75
C ALA A 141 15.40 2.83 -1.98
N GLN A 142 15.26 1.65 -1.37
CA GLN A 142 16.35 1.06 -0.62
C GLN A 142 17.50 0.76 -1.58
N VAL A 143 18.66 1.35 -1.33
CA VAL A 143 19.83 1.18 -2.18
C VAL A 143 20.65 0.02 -1.63
N HIS A 144 21.00 -0.93 -2.49
CA HIS A 144 21.77 -2.11 -2.10
C HIS A 144 23.27 -1.87 -2.26
N CYS A 145 24.06 -2.42 -1.34
CA CYS A 145 25.51 -2.43 -1.45
C CYS A 145 25.97 -3.54 -2.41
N SER A 146 26.71 -3.18 -3.47
CA SER A 146 27.23 -4.13 -4.47
C SER A 146 28.20 -5.19 -3.92
N TYR A 147 28.77 -4.98 -2.74
CA TYR A 147 29.80 -5.85 -2.16
C TYR A 147 29.27 -6.84 -1.11
N CYS A 148 28.13 -6.56 -0.49
CA CYS A 148 27.56 -7.44 0.55
C CYS A 148 26.05 -7.61 0.47
N ASN A 149 25.41 -7.07 -0.57
CA ASN A 149 23.97 -7.11 -0.83
C ASN A 149 23.07 -6.64 0.33
N LYS A 150 23.62 -5.85 1.26
CA LYS A 150 22.81 -5.20 2.31
C LYS A 150 22.08 -3.99 1.76
N SER A 151 20.81 -3.85 2.11
CA SER A 151 19.96 -2.73 1.74
C SER A 151 20.08 -1.58 2.73
N PHE A 152 20.15 -0.35 2.23
CA PHE A 152 20.26 0.88 3.01
C PHE A 152 19.15 1.85 2.64
N LYS A 153 18.68 2.62 3.63
CA LYS A 153 17.56 3.56 3.44
C LYS A 153 17.92 4.75 2.56
N ASN A 154 19.18 5.08 2.38
CA ASN A 154 19.63 6.22 1.58
C ASN A 154 21.08 6.05 1.15
N ASP A 155 21.49 6.79 0.12
CA ASP A 155 22.86 6.79 -0.39
C ASP A 155 23.89 7.22 0.64
N GLN A 156 23.54 8.13 1.57
CA GLN A 156 24.45 8.54 2.62
C GLN A 156 24.82 7.39 3.57
N LYS A 157 23.85 6.56 3.98
CA LYS A 157 24.14 5.37 4.80
C LYS A 157 24.89 4.30 4.02
N LEU A 158 24.60 4.15 2.72
CA LEU A 158 25.36 3.27 1.85
C LEU A 158 26.81 3.74 1.72
N ALA A 159 27.04 5.04 1.50
CA ALA A 159 28.37 5.64 1.42
C ALA A 159 29.14 5.48 2.74
N PHE A 160 28.48 5.70 3.87
CA PHE A 160 29.08 5.44 5.20
C PHE A 160 29.46 3.96 5.38
N HIS A 161 28.56 3.05 4.98
CA HIS A 161 28.84 1.61 5.00
C HIS A 161 30.04 1.23 4.12
N ASN A 162 30.08 1.74 2.88
CA ASN A 162 31.15 1.50 1.92
C ASN A 162 32.49 2.15 2.33
N ARG A 163 32.45 3.14 3.22
CA ARG A 163 33.67 3.82 3.70
C ARG A 163 34.31 3.13 4.90
N TRP A 164 33.51 2.52 5.77
CA TRP A 164 33.99 2.02 7.07
C TRP A 164 33.86 0.51 7.24
N PHE A 165 32.91 -0.13 6.57
CA PHE A 165 32.55 -1.53 6.85
C PHE A 165 32.71 -2.46 5.65
N CYS A 166 32.41 -2.00 4.42
CA CYS A 166 32.38 -2.82 3.21
C CYS A 166 33.00 -2.09 2.01
N GLY A 167 33.40 -2.80 0.96
CA GLY A 167 34.07 -2.21 -0.20
C GLY A 167 35.62 -2.24 -0.13
N PRO A 168 36.30 -2.01 -1.27
CA PRO A 168 37.74 -2.20 -1.42
C PRO A 168 38.58 -1.21 -0.61
N ASN A 169 38.06 0.00 -0.36
CA ASN A 169 38.77 1.08 0.34
C ASN A 169 38.26 1.33 1.77
N ALA A 170 37.59 0.35 2.38
CA ALA A 170 36.99 0.52 3.71
C ALA A 170 38.07 0.65 4.80
N LYS A 171 38.08 1.78 5.53
CA LYS A 171 39.03 2.05 6.62
C LYS A 171 38.59 1.36 7.91
N ARG A 172 38.74 0.04 8.00
CA ARG A 172 38.35 -0.74 9.19
C ARG A 172 39.26 -0.38 10.37
N SER A 173 38.66 0.05 11.49
CA SER A 173 39.44 0.29 12.71
C SER A 173 39.93 -1.04 13.31
N SER A 174 41.05 -0.98 14.05
CA SER A 174 41.69 -2.15 14.67
C SER A 174 40.77 -2.91 15.66
N ALA A 175 39.77 -2.23 16.23
CA ALA A 175 38.75 -2.85 17.08
C ALA A 175 37.71 -3.66 16.26
N GLN A 176 37.32 -3.16 15.07
CA GLN A 176 36.33 -3.82 14.22
C GLN A 176 36.89 -5.08 13.53
N SER A 177 38.18 -5.10 13.19
CA SER A 177 38.84 -6.28 12.63
C SER A 177 38.90 -7.44 13.63
N LYS A 178 39.10 -7.14 14.92
CA LYS A 178 39.08 -8.11 16.02
C LYS A 178 37.70 -8.74 16.21
N THR A 179 36.62 -7.96 16.11
CA THR A 179 35.25 -8.48 16.21
C THR A 179 34.88 -9.40 15.04
N GLN A 180 35.33 -9.10 13.81
CA GLN A 180 35.15 -10.01 12.68
C GLN A 180 35.96 -11.31 12.85
N LYS A 181 37.20 -11.24 13.36
CA LYS A 181 37.98 -12.45 13.71
C LYS A 181 37.27 -13.30 14.76
N LYS A 182 36.70 -12.68 15.80
CA LYS A 182 35.94 -13.37 16.86
C LYS A 182 34.64 -14.00 16.35
N LYS A 183 33.98 -13.34 15.38
CA LYS A 183 32.77 -13.88 14.74
C LYS A 183 33.11 -15.05 13.81
N LYS A 184 34.19 -14.95 13.02
CA LYS A 184 34.72 -16.06 12.20
C LYS A 184 35.19 -17.23 13.05
N SER A 185 35.86 -17.00 14.18
CA SER A 185 36.31 -18.07 15.08
C SER A 185 35.14 -18.79 15.75
N LYS A 186 34.09 -18.06 16.19
CA LYS A 186 32.86 -18.67 16.70
C LYS A 186 32.12 -19.47 15.62
N GLN A 187 32.08 -18.98 14.39
CA GLN A 187 31.43 -19.70 13.28
C GLN A 187 32.22 -20.95 12.87
N ALA A 188 33.56 -20.90 12.91
CA ALA A 188 34.43 -22.04 12.70
C ALA A 188 34.30 -23.08 13.83
N MET A 189 34.23 -22.64 15.09
CA MET A 189 34.00 -23.54 16.23
C MET A 189 32.60 -24.17 16.22
N ALA A 190 31.56 -23.42 15.85
CA ALA A 190 30.21 -24.00 15.70
C ALA A 190 30.17 -25.04 14.58
N LYS A 191 30.85 -24.77 13.45
CA LYS A 191 30.97 -25.72 12.34
C LYS A 191 31.80 -26.96 12.72
N PHE A 192 32.85 -26.78 13.53
CA PHE A 192 33.65 -27.89 14.06
C PHE A 192 32.89 -28.71 15.10
N LYS A 193 32.11 -28.06 15.98
CA LYS A 193 31.27 -28.75 16.97
C LYS A 193 30.18 -29.60 16.30
N ASN A 194 29.52 -29.07 15.26
CA ASN A 194 28.57 -29.85 14.45
C ASN A 194 29.23 -30.96 13.61
N PHE A 195 30.54 -30.88 13.35
CA PHE A 195 31.28 -31.95 12.68
C PHE A 195 31.72 -33.05 13.65
N MET A 196 32.01 -32.70 14.91
CA MET A 196 32.55 -33.61 15.92
C MET A 196 31.47 -34.35 16.72
N LEU A 197 30.23 -33.86 16.73
CA LEU A 197 29.08 -34.47 17.38
C LEU A 197 27.91 -34.54 16.40
N PRO A 198 27.77 -35.62 15.60
CA PRO A 198 26.52 -35.89 14.90
C PRO A 198 25.45 -36.27 15.93
N GLU A 199 24.32 -35.58 15.88
CA GLU A 199 23.22 -35.65 16.85
C GLU A 199 22.78 -37.09 17.14
N GLY A 200 22.78 -37.46 18.42
CA GLY A 200 22.43 -38.78 18.91
C GLY A 200 22.73 -38.96 20.40
N ALA A 201 22.33 -38.01 21.23
CA ALA A 201 22.22 -38.21 22.68
C ALA A 201 20.89 -37.57 23.10
N VAL A 202 19.91 -38.44 23.29
CA VAL A 202 18.64 -38.16 23.95
C VAL A 202 19.00 -38.12 25.43
N ASP A 203 18.92 -36.96 26.06
CA ASP A 203 18.94 -36.87 27.51
C ASP A 203 17.47 -36.89 27.96
N ASP A 204 16.93 -38.11 28.07
CA ASP A 204 15.90 -38.42 29.07
C ASP A 204 16.59 -38.38 30.43
N ASP A 205 16.13 -37.52 31.34
CA ASP A 205 16.07 -37.85 32.76
C ASP A 205 15.17 -36.84 33.49
N ASP A 206 14.23 -37.46 34.18
CA ASP A 206 13.15 -36.94 35.00
C ASP A 206 13.62 -36.24 36.31
N ASP A 207 12.61 -35.64 36.94
CA ASP A 207 12.38 -35.53 38.40
C ASP A 207 12.98 -34.40 39.27
N ASP A 208 12.00 -33.78 39.96
CA ASP A 208 11.96 -33.28 41.36
C ASP A 208 12.86 -32.12 41.82
N ASP A 209 12.25 -30.92 41.95
CA ASP A 209 11.61 -30.40 43.19
C ASP A 209 11.07 -28.96 42.98
#